data_AF-A0A7S1TAC3-F1
#
_entry.id   AF-A0A7S1TAC3-F1
#
_cell.length_a   1.000
_cell.length_b   1.000
_cell.length_c   1.000
_cell.angle_alpha   90.00
_cell.angle_beta   90.00
_cell.angle_gamma   90.00
#
_symmetry.space_group_name_H-M   'P 1'
#
loop_
_entity.id
_entity.type
_entity.pdbx_description
1 polymer ?
#
loop_
_entity_poly.entity_id
_entity_poly.type
_entity_poly.pdbx_seq_one_letter_code
_entity_poly.pdbx_strand_id
1 'polypeptide(L)'
;VLNDVSALRPLVLCARLLCRIFFSLNALGLSEVVEEQLKEWMAEFHALLQINTAVLDETDPEKESALDAVKAAVCENINLYMEKCEEEFQSYLGTFVQVVWELLLKVSPRPGQDNLAMSAIRFLTTVSRSVHHHLFQDAGALQKICENIVIP
;
A
#
# COMPACT_ATOMS: atom_id res chain seq x y z
N VAL A 1 19.56 0.72 -18.84
CA VAL A 1 18.88 -0.59 -18.74
C VAL A 1 17.38 -0.45 -18.41
N LEU A 2 16.93 0.65 -17.78
CA LEU A 2 15.52 0.88 -17.42
C LEU A 2 14.58 1.40 -18.54
N ASN A 3 15.00 1.42 -19.81
CA ASN A 3 14.18 1.97 -20.92
C ASN A 3 13.44 0.92 -21.74
N ASP A 4 13.56 -0.37 -21.40
CA ASP A 4 12.83 -1.42 -22.11
C ASP A 4 11.50 -1.71 -21.43
N VAL A 5 10.44 -1.08 -21.94
CA VAL A 5 9.04 -1.27 -21.51
C VAL A 5 8.66 -2.76 -21.45
N SER A 6 9.22 -3.58 -22.34
CA SER A 6 8.93 -5.02 -22.39
C SER A 6 9.46 -5.79 -21.18
N ALA A 7 10.55 -5.32 -20.57
CA ALA A 7 11.13 -5.92 -19.36
C ALA A 7 10.45 -5.44 -18.07
N LEU A 8 9.80 -4.27 -18.09
CA LEU A 8 9.23 -3.64 -16.91
C LEU A 8 8.01 -4.40 -16.37
N ARG A 9 7.12 -4.86 -17.26
CA ARG A 9 5.90 -5.61 -16.85
C ARG A 9 6.24 -6.92 -16.11
N PRO A 10 7.13 -7.79 -16.62
CA PRO A 10 7.58 -8.97 -15.88
C PRO A 10 8.15 -8.65 -14.50
N LEU A 11 8.97 -7.60 -14.38
CA LEU A 11 9.57 -7.20 -13.11
C LEU A 11 8.52 -6.78 -12.08
N VAL A 12 7.50 -6.02 -12.49
CA VAL A 12 6.38 -5.62 -11.60
C VAL A 12 5.56 -6.83 -11.17
N LEU A 13 5.33 -7.80 -12.06
CA LEU A 13 4.67 -9.05 -11.69
C LEU A 13 5.49 -9.86 -10.69
N CYS A 14 6.82 -9.91 -10.85
CA CYS A 14 7.72 -10.52 -9.87
C CYS A 14 7.67 -9.79 -8.52
N ALA A 15 7.71 -8.45 -8.52
CA ALA A 15 7.59 -7.64 -7.30
C ALA A 15 6.28 -7.95 -6.55
N ARG A 16 5.17 -8.11 -7.28
CA ARG A 16 3.89 -8.51 -6.69
C ARG A 16 3.97 -9.88 -6.01
N LEU A 17 4.58 -10.86 -6.68
CA LEU A 17 4.75 -12.20 -6.13
C LEU A 17 5.61 -12.18 -4.87
N LEU A 18 6.69 -11.41 -4.87
CA LEU A 18 7.54 -11.21 -3.68
C LEU A 18 6.74 -10.62 -2.51
N CYS A 19 5.93 -9.59 -2.74
CA CYS A 19 5.05 -9.02 -1.71
C CYS A 19 4.08 -10.06 -1.13
N ARG A 20 3.52 -10.96 -1.97
CA ARG A 20 2.59 -12.01 -1.50
C ARG A 20 3.28 -13.13 -0.75
N ILE A 21 4.48 -13.52 -1.18
CA ILE A 21 5.32 -14.49 -0.47
C ILE A 21 5.69 -13.91 0.89
N PHE A 22 6.13 -12.65 0.91
CA PHE A 22 6.49 -11.93 2.12
C PHE A 22 5.32 -11.88 3.10
N PHE A 23 4.11 -11.52 2.64
CA PHE A 23 2.90 -11.56 3.46
C PHE A 23 2.67 -12.94 4.07
N SER A 24 2.78 -13.99 3.25
CA SER A 24 2.50 -15.37 3.66
C SER A 24 3.51 -15.87 4.69
N LEU A 25 4.78 -15.48 4.57
CA LEU A 25 5.84 -15.84 5.51
C LEU A 25 5.66 -15.17 6.88
N ASN A 26 5.14 -13.94 6.90
CA ASN A 26 4.99 -13.15 8.13
C ASN A 26 3.58 -13.21 8.73
N ALA A 27 2.64 -13.93 8.12
CA ALA A 27 1.23 -13.97 8.55
C ALA A 27 1.03 -14.52 9.98
N LEU A 28 1.96 -15.35 10.47
CA LEU A 28 1.93 -15.93 11.80
C LEU A 28 2.69 -15.10 12.85
N GLY A 29 3.32 -14.00 12.43
CA GLY A 29 4.25 -13.21 13.24
C GLY A 29 5.57 -13.01 12.49
N LEU A 30 6.37 -12.04 12.95
CA LEU A 30 7.69 -11.80 12.39
C LEU A 30 8.69 -12.85 12.89
N SER A 31 9.66 -13.14 12.02
CA SER A 31 10.89 -13.78 12.46
C SER A 31 11.92 -12.72 12.81
N GLU A 32 12.83 -13.04 13.73
CA GLU A 32 13.94 -12.18 14.18
C GLU A 32 14.74 -11.60 12.99
N VAL A 33 14.99 -12.41 11.96
CA VAL A 33 15.70 -11.97 10.73
C VAL A 33 14.94 -10.86 9.99
N VAL A 34 13.62 -10.93 9.95
CA VAL A 34 12.79 -9.93 9.26
C VAL A 34 12.69 -8.66 10.10
N GLU A 35 12.66 -8.78 11.43
CA GLU A 35 12.70 -7.63 12.35
C GLU A 35 13.99 -6.82 12.17
N GLU A 36 15.14 -7.49 12.08
CA GLU A 36 16.45 -6.84 11.85
C GLU A 36 16.51 -6.11 10.50
N GLN A 37 15.75 -6.57 9.51
CA GLN A 37 15.71 -6.02 8.15
C GLN A 37 14.48 -5.14 7.88
N LEU A 38 13.70 -4.83 8.92
CA LEU A 38 12.40 -4.19 8.75
C LEU A 38 12.54 -2.83 8.06
N LYS A 39 13.61 -2.10 8.38
CA LYS A 39 13.89 -0.78 7.80
C LYS A 39 14.07 -0.85 6.29
N GLU A 40 14.83 -1.82 5.80
CA GLU A 40 15.07 -2.06 4.39
C GLU A 40 13.75 -2.43 3.69
N TRP A 41 12.96 -3.33 4.28
CA TRP A 41 11.65 -3.70 3.74
C TRP A 41 10.68 -2.52 3.68
N MET A 42 10.63 -1.68 4.70
CA MET A 42 9.79 -0.49 4.71
C MET A 42 10.22 0.53 3.66
N ALA A 43 11.53 0.69 3.44
CA ALA A 43 12.04 1.55 2.38
C ALA A 43 11.63 1.04 0.98
N GLU A 44 11.71 -0.28 0.75
CA GLU A 44 11.29 -0.89 -0.52
C GLU A 44 9.77 -0.79 -0.73
N PHE A 45 8.96 -1.08 0.28
CA PHE A 45 7.50 -0.90 0.20
C PHE A 45 7.10 0.55 -0.06
N HIS A 46 7.75 1.50 0.60
CA HIS A 46 7.55 2.91 0.32
C HIS A 46 7.90 3.25 -1.13
N ALA A 47 9.05 2.78 -1.64
CA ALA A 47 9.44 2.99 -3.03
C ALA A 47 8.41 2.42 -4.02
N LEU A 48 7.91 1.20 -3.77
CA LEU A 48 6.88 0.56 -4.60
C LEU A 48 5.56 1.36 -4.65
N LEU A 49 5.12 1.94 -3.53
CA LEU A 49 3.92 2.79 -3.49
C LEU A 49 4.10 4.09 -4.31
N GLN A 50 5.33 4.60 -4.39
CA GLN A 50 5.68 5.83 -5.09
C GLN A 50 5.90 5.64 -6.59
N ILE A 51 6.05 4.40 -7.09
CA ILE A 51 6.19 4.15 -8.53
C ILE A 51 4.93 4.67 -9.24
N ASN A 52 5.15 5.52 -10.25
CA ASN A 52 4.12 6.01 -11.14
C ASN A 52 4.65 6.00 -12.57
N THR A 53 4.01 5.22 -13.44
CA THR A 53 4.43 5.11 -14.85
C THR A 53 3.24 4.75 -15.73
N ALA A 54 2.91 5.64 -16.66
CA ALA A 54 1.82 5.44 -17.61
C ALA A 54 2.05 4.23 -18.55
N VAL A 55 3.29 3.76 -18.65
CA VAL A 55 3.69 2.63 -19.47
C VAL A 55 3.04 1.31 -19.01
N LEU A 56 2.68 1.22 -17.73
CA LEU A 56 2.06 0.04 -17.13
C LEU A 56 0.56 0.21 -16.88
N ASP A 57 -0.02 1.31 -17.33
CA ASP A 57 -1.45 1.56 -17.16
C ASP A 57 -2.25 0.50 -17.91
N GLU A 58 -3.36 0.10 -17.29
CA GLU A 58 -4.35 -0.75 -17.91
C GLU A 58 -5.37 0.12 -18.65
N THR A 59 -5.58 -0.19 -19.92
CA THR A 59 -6.50 0.51 -20.82
C THR A 59 -7.95 0.09 -20.61
N ASP A 60 -8.15 -1.15 -20.16
CA ASP A 60 -9.47 -1.69 -19.83
C ASP A 60 -9.87 -1.23 -18.41
N PRO A 61 -10.90 -0.38 -18.26
CA PRO A 61 -11.29 0.18 -16.96
C PRO A 61 -11.77 -0.89 -15.96
N GLU A 62 -12.15 -2.07 -16.45
CA GLU A 62 -12.59 -3.21 -15.62
C GLU A 62 -11.42 -4.04 -15.08
N LYS A 63 -10.21 -3.87 -15.61
CA LYS A 63 -9.05 -4.69 -15.24
C LYS A 63 -8.09 -3.95 -14.32
N GLU A 64 -7.61 -4.67 -13.33
CA GLU A 64 -6.56 -4.18 -12.44
C GLU A 64 -5.22 -4.07 -13.18
N SER A 65 -4.57 -2.92 -13.06
CA SER A 65 -3.23 -2.74 -13.61
C SER A 65 -2.19 -3.51 -12.78
N ALA A 66 -1.09 -3.92 -13.41
CA ALA A 66 -0.02 -4.63 -12.69
C ALA A 66 0.56 -3.80 -11.54
N LEU A 67 0.59 -2.47 -11.69
CA LEU A 67 1.09 -1.55 -10.68
C LEU A 67 0.09 -1.37 -9.53
N ASP A 68 -1.22 -1.25 -9.83
CA ASP A 68 -2.27 -1.22 -8.81
C ASP A 68 -2.23 -2.51 -7.97
N ALA A 69 -2.03 -3.66 -8.61
CA ALA A 69 -1.92 -4.95 -7.95
C ALA A 69 -0.69 -5.07 -7.01
N VAL A 70 0.43 -4.45 -7.36
CA VAL A 70 1.62 -4.36 -6.47
C VAL A 70 1.32 -3.46 -5.28
N LYS A 71 0.75 -2.28 -5.52
CA LYS A 71 0.45 -1.31 -4.45
C LYS A 71 -0.59 -1.87 -3.48
N ALA A 72 -1.59 -2.59 -3.99
CA ALA A 72 -2.57 -3.31 -3.18
C ALA A 72 -1.84 -4.31 -2.26
N ALA A 73 -0.99 -5.17 -2.83
CA ALA A 73 -0.20 -6.14 -2.06
C ALA A 73 0.70 -5.48 -1.00
N VAL A 74 1.28 -4.31 -1.28
CA VAL A 74 2.04 -3.54 -0.28
C VAL A 74 1.14 -3.04 0.84
N CYS A 75 -0.04 -2.48 0.52
CA CYS A 75 -1.05 -2.08 1.52
C CYS A 75 -1.44 -3.26 2.43
N GLU A 76 -1.54 -4.47 1.90
CA GLU A 76 -1.83 -5.66 2.72
C GLU A 76 -0.69 -6.00 3.69
N ASN A 77 0.57 -5.88 3.23
CA ASN A 77 1.74 -6.13 4.06
C ASN A 77 1.85 -5.13 5.21
N ILE A 78 1.74 -3.83 4.94
CA ILE A 78 1.80 -2.82 6.00
C ILE A 78 0.61 -2.94 6.97
N ASN A 79 -0.55 -3.40 6.51
CA ASN A 79 -1.67 -3.72 7.41
C ASN A 79 -1.37 -4.91 8.31
N LEU A 80 -0.75 -5.96 7.78
CA LEU A 80 -0.30 -7.09 8.59
C LEU A 80 0.68 -6.64 9.68
N TYR A 81 1.63 -5.75 9.35
CA TYR A 81 2.55 -5.17 10.33
C TYR A 81 1.83 -4.39 11.42
N MET A 82 0.89 -3.53 11.04
CA MET A 82 0.07 -2.81 12.01
C MET A 82 -0.71 -3.76 12.93
N GLU A 83 -1.21 -4.90 12.43
CA GLU A 83 -2.00 -5.83 13.23
C GLU A 83 -1.18 -6.79 14.11
N LYS A 84 0.05 -7.12 13.70
CA LYS A 84 0.84 -8.20 14.31
C LYS A 84 2.09 -7.70 15.04
N CYS A 85 2.64 -6.57 14.62
CA CYS A 85 3.98 -6.09 14.97
C CYS A 85 3.98 -4.56 15.06
N GLU A 86 3.01 -4.04 15.81
CA GLU A 86 2.76 -2.62 15.97
C GLU A 86 3.98 -1.88 16.54
N GLU A 87 4.66 -2.47 17.54
CA GLU A 87 5.77 -1.84 18.24
C GLU A 87 6.94 -1.52 17.29
N GLU A 88 7.29 -2.47 16.43
CA GLU A 88 8.35 -2.32 15.44
C GLU A 88 7.91 -1.41 14.28
N PHE A 89 6.64 -1.50 13.88
CA PHE A 89 6.09 -0.75 12.73
C PHE A 89 5.78 0.72 13.04
N GLN A 90 5.53 1.07 14.31
CA GLN A 90 5.18 2.41 14.80
C GLN A 90 6.02 3.52 14.16
N SER A 91 7.34 3.32 14.06
CA SER A 91 8.28 4.33 13.56
C SER A 91 8.06 4.71 12.08
N TYR A 92 7.44 3.84 11.30
CA TYR A 92 7.14 4.04 9.87
C TYR A 92 5.71 4.50 9.62
N LEU A 93 4.84 4.33 10.62
CA LEU A 93 3.39 4.46 10.49
C LEU A 93 2.95 5.81 9.92
N GLY A 94 3.50 6.92 10.42
CA GLY A 94 3.15 8.26 9.93
C GLY A 94 3.43 8.43 8.44
N THR A 95 4.55 7.90 7.96
CA THR A 95 4.92 7.95 6.53
C THR A 95 3.93 7.13 5.70
N PHE A 96 3.61 5.91 6.12
CA PHE A 96 2.70 5.05 5.37
C PHE A 96 1.26 5.56 5.39
N VAL A 97 0.78 6.13 6.49
CA VAL A 97 -0.54 6.79 6.53
C VAL A 97 -0.60 7.91 5.48
N GLN A 98 0.42 8.77 5.42
CA GLN A 98 0.47 9.85 4.42
C GLN A 98 0.53 9.31 2.98
N VAL A 99 1.37 8.32 2.70
CA VAL A 99 1.53 7.80 1.33
C VAL A 99 0.30 7.04 0.86
N VAL A 100 -0.28 6.20 1.71
CA VAL A 100 -1.53 5.47 1.38
C VAL A 100 -2.68 6.44 1.20
N TRP A 101 -2.69 7.54 1.95
CA TRP A 101 -3.64 8.61 1.76
C TRP A 101 -3.54 9.27 0.38
N GLU A 102 -2.35 9.73 0.02
CA GLU A 102 -2.08 10.35 -1.29
C GLU A 102 -2.36 9.39 -2.44
N LEU A 103 -2.19 8.09 -2.21
CA LEU A 103 -2.55 7.05 -3.15
C LEU A 103 -4.07 6.96 -3.33
N LEU A 104 -4.84 6.94 -2.24
CA LEU A 104 -6.29 6.84 -2.29
C LEU A 104 -6.95 8.05 -2.97
N LEU A 105 -6.39 9.25 -2.79
CA LEU A 105 -6.83 10.46 -3.52
C LEU A 105 -6.60 10.39 -5.04
N LYS A 106 -5.71 9.51 -5.51
CA LYS A 106 -5.42 9.30 -6.94
C LYS A 106 -6.21 8.13 -7.53
N VAL A 107 -6.88 7.34 -6.69
CA VAL A 107 -7.74 6.26 -7.17
C VAL A 107 -8.97 6.86 -7.84
N SER A 108 -9.29 6.35 -9.02
CA SER A 108 -10.49 6.71 -9.78
C SER A 108 -11.61 5.69 -9.49
N PRO A 109 -12.88 6.04 -9.72
CA PRO A 109 -14.03 5.14 -9.49
C PRO A 109 -14.16 4.03 -10.55
N ARG A 110 -13.05 3.59 -11.18
CA ARG A 110 -13.05 2.50 -12.16
C ARG A 110 -12.98 1.14 -11.43
N PRO A 111 -13.74 0.12 -11.84
CA PRO A 111 -13.76 -1.18 -11.17
C PRO A 111 -12.38 -1.85 -11.05
N GLY A 112 -11.50 -1.63 -12.04
CA GLY A 112 -10.13 -2.13 -12.01
C GLY A 112 -9.28 -1.61 -10.82
N GLN A 113 -9.70 -0.55 -10.13
CA GLN A 113 -8.99 -0.03 -8.95
C GLN A 113 -9.64 -0.37 -7.60
N ASP A 114 -10.74 -1.12 -7.59
CA ASP A 114 -11.47 -1.47 -6.37
C ASP A 114 -10.58 -2.21 -5.36
N ASN A 115 -9.74 -3.15 -5.83
CA ASN A 115 -8.85 -3.91 -4.95
C ASN A 115 -7.80 -3.02 -4.26
N LEU A 116 -7.24 -2.07 -5.00
CA LEU A 116 -6.31 -1.09 -4.45
C LEU A 116 -7.00 -0.19 -3.43
N ALA A 117 -8.18 0.33 -3.78
CA ALA A 117 -8.99 1.17 -2.90
C ALA A 117 -9.32 0.43 -1.59
N MET A 118 -9.83 -0.80 -1.69
CA MET A 118 -10.19 -1.63 -0.52
C MET A 118 -9.00 -1.92 0.37
N SER A 119 -7.85 -2.26 -0.21
CA SER A 119 -6.62 -2.54 0.56
C SER A 119 -6.09 -1.30 1.28
N ALA A 120 -6.13 -0.14 0.63
CA ALA A 120 -5.75 1.15 1.21
C ALA A 120 -6.71 1.57 2.35
N ILE A 121 -8.02 1.49 2.10
CA ILE A 121 -9.06 1.80 3.09
C ILE A 121 -8.93 0.87 4.30
N ARG A 122 -8.68 -0.42 4.08
CA ARG A 122 -8.47 -1.40 5.15
C ARG A 122 -7.31 -0.98 6.05
N PHE A 123 -6.16 -0.65 5.48
CA PHE A 123 -5.01 -0.16 6.24
C PHE A 123 -5.36 1.07 7.08
N LEU A 124 -5.92 2.12 6.46
CA LEU A 124 -6.29 3.35 7.17
C LEU A 124 -7.33 3.10 8.28
N THR A 125 -8.28 2.18 8.04
CA THR A 125 -9.28 1.77 9.03
C THR A 125 -8.66 1.05 10.22
N THR A 126 -7.67 0.17 9.99
CA THR A 126 -6.92 -0.50 11.05
C THR A 126 -6.20 0.53 11.92
N VAL A 127 -5.49 1.49 11.30
CA VAL A 127 -4.79 2.55 12.04
C VAL A 127 -5.78 3.43 12.81
N SER A 128 -6.91 3.81 12.21
CA SER A 128 -7.90 4.67 12.88
C SER A 128 -8.58 3.99 14.08
N ARG A 129 -8.58 2.66 14.13
CA ARG A 129 -9.12 1.86 15.25
C ARG A 129 -8.06 1.51 16.30
N SER A 130 -6.80 1.83 16.05
CA SER A 130 -5.68 1.60 16.97
C SER A 130 -5.45 2.79 17.91
N VAL A 131 -4.46 2.67 18.80
CA VAL A 131 -3.98 3.79 19.64
C VAL A 131 -3.38 4.94 18.80
N HIS A 132 -3.07 4.69 17.54
CA HIS A 132 -2.56 5.70 16.60
C HIS A 132 -3.65 6.50 15.87
N HIS A 133 -4.91 6.43 16.33
CA HIS A 133 -6.01 7.24 15.78
C HIS A 133 -5.72 8.75 15.75
N HIS A 134 -4.78 9.23 16.58
CA HIS A 134 -4.33 10.62 16.61
C HIS A 134 -3.73 11.09 15.28
N LEU A 135 -3.23 10.18 14.45
CA LEU A 135 -2.76 10.48 13.09
C LEU A 135 -3.87 10.99 12.16
N PHE A 136 -5.14 10.85 12.55
CA PHE A 136 -6.31 11.35 11.82
C PHE A 136 -6.97 12.57 12.50
N GLN A 137 -6.39 13.11 13.57
CA GLN A 137 -6.98 14.23 14.32
C GLN A 137 -6.82 15.58 13.63
N ASP A 138 -6.00 15.69 12.59
CA ASP A 138 -5.96 16.90 11.78
C ASP A 138 -7.29 17.07 11.05
N ALA A 139 -8.00 18.17 11.35
CA ALA A 139 -9.35 18.43 10.84
C ALA A 139 -9.40 18.42 9.30
N GLY A 140 -8.30 18.77 8.65
CA GLY A 140 -8.18 18.72 7.19
C GLY A 140 -8.08 17.31 6.60
N ALA A 141 -7.66 16.30 7.38
CA ALA A 141 -7.58 14.92 6.92
C ALA A 141 -8.99 14.30 6.85
N LEU A 142 -9.74 14.28 7.95
CA LEU A 142 -11.08 13.69 8.01
C LEU A 142 -12.04 14.29 6.97
N GLN A 143 -12.02 15.61 6.78
CA GLN A 143 -12.85 16.27 5.77
C GLN A 143 -12.55 15.77 4.34
N LYS A 144 -11.26 15.64 4.00
CA LYS A 144 -10.85 15.09 2.70
C LYS A 144 -11.27 13.63 2.50
N ILE A 145 -11.40 12.81 3.56
CA ILE A 145 -11.96 11.45 3.47
C ILE A 145 -13.40 11.52 3.00
N CYS A 146 -14.21 12.28 3.73
CA CYS A 146 -15.63 12.37 3.46
C CYS A 146 -15.87 12.88 2.03
N GLU A 147 -15.14 13.91 1.61
CA GLU A 147 -15.31 14.55 0.31
C GLU A 147 -14.82 13.69 -0.86
N ASN A 148 -13.70 12.97 -0.74
CA ASN A 148 -13.09 12.26 -1.89
C ASN A 148 -13.41 10.77 -1.95
N ILE A 149 -13.84 10.15 -0.85
CA ILE A 149 -14.00 8.68 -0.76
C ILE A 149 -15.45 8.29 -0.43
N VAL A 150 -16.14 9.04 0.44
CA VAL A 150 -17.50 8.66 0.90
C VAL A 150 -18.61 9.25 0.02
N ILE A 151 -18.39 10.42 -0.58
CA ILE A 151 -19.39 11.14 -1.40
C ILE A 151 -19.07 11.13 -2.92
N PRO A 152 -18.35 10.15 -3.51
CA PRO A 152 -17.89 10.25 -4.90
C PRO A 152 -19.03 10.46 -5.90
#